data_AF-A0A7K0TVT0-F1
#
_entry.id   AF-A0A7K0TVT0-F1
#
_cell.length_a   1.000
_cell.length_b   1.000
_cell.length_c   1.000
_cell.angle_alpha   90.00
_cell.angle_beta   90.00
_cell.angle_gamma   90.00
#
_symmetry.space_group_name_H-M   'P 1'
#
loop_
_entity.id
_entity.type
_entity.pdbx_description
1 polymer ?
#
loop_
_entity_poly.entity_id
_entity_poly.type
_entity_poly.pdbx_seq_one_letter_code
_entity_poly.pdbx_strand_id
1 'polypeptide(L)' 'MDNQENDVDEIKALLQFNNEAAGLIADPVSTKVNATRNNGPELIQPIELGEPQTLF' A
#
# COMPACT_ATOMS: atom_id res chain seq x y z
N MET A 1 9.01 18.82 11.80
CA MET A 1 7.96 18.18 12.59
C MET A 1 7.67 19.13 13.72
N ASP A 2 6.43 19.62 13.81
CA ASP A 2 6.05 20.51 14.91
C ASP A 2 6.18 19.73 16.22
N ASN A 3 6.94 20.31 17.14
CA ASN A 3 7.29 19.71 18.42
C ASN A 3 6.40 20.22 19.56
N GLN A 4 5.28 20.85 19.19
CA GLN A 4 4.29 21.41 20.11
C GLN A 4 3.03 20.55 20.03
N GLU A 5 2.76 19.91 21.18
CA GLU A 5 1.50 19.25 21.55
C GLU A 5 1.32 17.81 21.04
N ASN A 6 1.82 16.87 21.86
CA ASN A 6 1.48 15.45 21.82
C ASN A 6 0.10 15.21 22.49
N ASP A 7 -0.95 15.91 22.04
CA ASP A 7 -2.31 15.52 22.44
C ASP A 7 -2.67 14.24 21.68
N VAL A 8 -2.61 13.13 22.43
CA VAL A 8 -2.87 11.79 21.91
C VAL A 8 -4.27 11.69 21.30
N ASP A 9 -5.25 12.44 21.81
CA ASP A 9 -6.61 12.36 21.32
C ASP A 9 -6.80 13.15 20.01
N GLU A 10 -6.07 14.25 19.82
CA GLU A 10 -6.00 14.94 18.53
C GLU A 10 -5.36 14.05 17.45
N ILE A 11 -4.26 13.36 17.77
CA ILE A 11 -3.61 12.44 16.82
C ILE A 11 -4.54 11.27 16.44
N LYS A 12 -5.29 10.72 17.40
CA LYS A 12 -6.28 9.67 17.11
C LYS A 12 -7.41 10.17 16.21
N ALA A 13 -7.86 11.42 16.41
CA ALA A 13 -8.90 12.00 15.58
C ALA A 13 -8.49 12.08 14.10
N LEU A 14 -7.20 12.33 13.83
CA LEU A 14 -6.66 12.33 12.45
C LEU A 14 -6.69 10.96 11.77
N LEU A 15 -6.82 9.87 12.53
CA LEU A 15 -6.90 8.50 11.99
C LEU A 15 -8.34 8.03 11.74
N GLN A 16 -9.35 8.85 12.06
CA GLN A 16 -10.75 8.48 11.87
C GLN A 16 -11.20 8.76 10.43
N PHE A 17 -11.12 7.73 9.58
CA PHE A 17 -11.61 7.76 8.20
C PHE A 17 -12.89 6.92 8.07
N ASN A 18 -13.93 7.46 7.43
CA ASN A 18 -15.17 6.72 7.19
C ASN A 18 -15.00 5.54 6.21
N ASN A 19 -14.04 5.66 5.29
CA ASN A 19 -13.62 4.60 4.39
C ASN A 19 -12.12 4.76 4.15
N GLU A 20 -11.34 3.88 4.77
CA GLU A 20 -9.87 3.89 4.77
C GLU A 20 -9.29 3.69 3.37
N ALA A 21 -10.02 3.00 2.48
CA ALA A 21 -9.60 2.70 1.13
C ALA A 21 -10.19 3.66 0.08
N ALA A 22 -10.91 4.69 0.50
CA ALA A 22 -11.53 5.63 -0.43
C ALA A 22 -10.45 6.31 -1.31
N GLY A 23 -10.58 6.16 -2.63
CA GLY A 23 -9.64 6.72 -3.59
C GLY A 23 -8.36 5.91 -3.82
N LEU A 24 -8.21 4.74 -3.18
CA LEU A 24 -7.10 3.82 -3.45
C LEU A 24 -7.40 2.94 -4.67
N ILE A 25 -6.41 2.80 -5.55
CA ILE A 25 -6.40 1.86 -6.68
C ILE A 25 -5.24 0.90 -6.45
N ALA A 26 -5.48 -0.40 -6.61
CA ALA A 26 -4.46 -1.43 -6.43
C ALA A 26 -4.22 -2.15 -7.77
N ASP A 27 -2.96 -2.13 -8.21
CA ASP A 27 -2.50 -2.85 -9.39
C ASP A 27 -1.55 -3.99 -8.97
N PRO A 28 -1.62 -5.16 -9.64
CA PRO A 28 -0.69 -6.25 -9.39
C PRO A 28 0.74 -5.87 -9.81
N VAL A 29 1.73 -6.28 -9.02
CA VAL A 29 3.15 -6.02 -9.31
C VAL A 29 3.98 -7.31 -9.26
N SER A 30 5.22 -7.25 -9.73
CA SER A 30 6.13 -8.40 -9.72
C SER A 30 6.44 -8.89 -8.30
N THR A 31 6.51 -10.21 -8.11
CA THR A 31 6.96 -10.86 -6.85
C THR A 31 8.39 -10.53 -6.45
N LYS A 32 9.17 -9.90 -7.34
CA LYS A 32 10.49 -9.34 -7.02
C LYS A 32 10.44 -8.37 -5.83
N VAL A 33 9.31 -7.71 -5.59
CA VAL A 33 9.13 -6.78 -4.45
C VAL A 33 9.29 -7.47 -3.09
N ASN A 34 9.12 -8.79 -3.02
CA ASN A 34 9.24 -9.56 -1.79
C ASN A 34 10.69 -9.72 -1.29
N ALA A 35 11.69 -9.41 -2.13
CA ALA A 35 13.09 -9.46 -1.73
C ALA A 35 13.61 -8.07 -1.38
N THR A 36 13.92 -7.83 -0.11
CA THR A 36 14.35 -6.52 0.43
C THR A 36 15.63 -5.95 -0.20
N ARG A 37 16.43 -6.78 -0.86
CA ARG A 37 17.62 -6.35 -1.62
C ARG A 37 17.27 -5.60 -2.92
N ASN A 38 16.05 -5.76 -3.43
CA ASN A 38 15.60 -5.10 -4.64
C ASN A 38 15.03 -3.73 -4.28
N ASN A 39 15.41 -2.69 -5.01
CA ASN A 39 14.97 -1.30 -4.76
C ASN A 39 14.76 -0.51 -6.06
N GLY A 40 14.67 -1.19 -7.20
CA GLY A 40 14.47 -0.55 -8.50
C GLY A 40 13.02 -0.12 -8.76
N PRO A 41 12.80 0.81 -9.70
CA PRO A 41 11.47 1.31 -10.04
C PRO A 41 10.53 0.24 -10.64
N GLU A 42 11.08 -0.85 -11.17
CA GLU A 42 10.32 -1.99 -11.70
C GLU A 42 9.45 -2.69 -10.65
N LEU A 43 9.70 -2.47 -9.36
CA LEU A 43 8.97 -3.11 -8.26
C LEU A 43 7.53 -2.61 -8.10
N ILE A 44 7.23 -1.41 -8.61
CA ILE A 44 5.89 -0.81 -8.57
C ILE A 44 5.23 -0.77 -9.94
N GLN A 45 5.88 -1.32 -10.97
CA GLN A 45 5.29 -1.37 -12.30
C GLN A 45 4.17 -2.42 -12.32
N PRO A 46 2.99 -2.08 -12.87
CA PRO A 46 1.89 -3.01 -12.97
C PRO A 46 2.24 -4.18 -13.90
N ILE A 47 1.73 -5.36 -13.60
CA ILE A 47 1.88 -6.56 -14.43
C ILE A 47 0.51 -7.07 -14.89
N GLU A 48 0.46 -7.70 -16.05
CA GLU A 48 -0.74 -8.46 -16.44
C GLU A 48 -0.75 -9.78 -15.67
N LEU A 49 -1.86 -10.08 -14.99
CA LEU A 49 -2.11 -11.41 -14.45
C LEU A 49 -2.57 -12.28 -15.62
N GLY A 50 -1.86 -13.38 -15.88
CA GLY A 50 -2.31 -14.36 -16.86
C GLY A 50 -3.63 -15.03 -16.43
N GLU A 51 -4.23 -15.77 -17.36
CA GLU A 51 -5.46 -16.52 -17.07
C GLU A 51 -5.27 -17.41 -15.83
N PRO A 52 -6.22 -17.39 -14.88
CA PRO A 52 -6.15 -18.25 -13.71
C PRO A 52 -6.09 -19.71 -14.16
N GLN A 53 -5.03 -20.41 -13.78
CA GLN A 53 -4.93 -21.86 -14.00
C GLN A 53 -5.87 -22.54 -12.99
N THR A 54 -7.07 -22.90 -13.44
CA THR A 54 -7.97 -23.75 -12.66
C THR A 54 -7.45 -25.18 -12.71
N LEU A 55 -6.92 -25.67 -11.59
CA LEU A 55 -6.53 -27.08 -11.37
C LEU A 55 -7.72 -27.99 -11.04
N PHE A 56 -8.95 -27.56 -11.33
CA PHE A 56 -10.20 -28.23 -10.98
C PHE A 56 -11.16 -28.23 -12.15
#